data_AF-A0AAX3WQ61-F1
#
_entry.id   AF-A0AAX3WQ61-F1
#
_cell.length_a   1.000
_cell.length_b   1.000
_cell.length_c   1.000
_cell.angle_alpha   90.00
_cell.angle_beta   90.00
_cell.angle_gamma   90.00
#
_symmetry.space_group_name_H-M   'P 1'
#
loop_
_entity.id
_entity.type
_entity.pdbx_description
1 polymer ?
#
loop_
_entity_poly.entity_id
_entity_poly.type
_entity_poly.pdbx_seq_one_letter_code
_entity_poly.pdbx_strand_id
1 'polypeptide(L)'
;MEKIKRQAGFTLIEMLIVLLIISILILITIPNVTKHFATIDEKGCKAYISMVQGQVEAYRVDFMAYPTIEDLVTKGYLKENETSCPNKEEIMITNEGEVKLANASSGSDSSGG
;
A
#
# COMPACT_ATOMS: atom_id res chain seq x y z
N MET A 1 23.00 57.11 29.89
CA MET A 1 21.91 57.04 28.89
C MET A 1 21.93 55.66 28.27
N GLU A 2 21.04 54.75 28.68
CA GLU A 2 20.92 53.43 28.04
C GLU A 2 20.07 53.53 26.78
N LYS A 3 20.62 53.05 25.66
CA LYS A 3 19.91 52.98 24.37
C LYS A 3 19.01 51.74 24.37
N ILE A 4 17.70 51.95 24.42
CA ILE A 4 16.71 50.87 24.21
C ILE A 4 16.87 50.35 22.78
N LYS A 5 17.38 49.12 22.63
CA LYS A 5 17.43 48.42 21.34
C LYS A 5 16.00 48.03 20.96
N ARG A 6 15.49 48.58 19.85
CA ARG A 6 14.21 48.15 19.27
C ARG A 6 14.37 46.73 18.74
N GLN A 7 13.67 45.79 19.33
CA GLN A 7 13.54 44.44 18.79
C GLN A 7 12.53 44.50 17.64
N ALA A 8 12.98 44.29 16.41
CA ALA A 8 12.11 44.10 15.26
C ALA A 8 11.52 42.69 15.38
N GLY A 9 10.35 42.60 16.00
CA GLY A 9 9.65 41.34 16.25
C GLY A 9 8.66 40.99 15.15
N PHE A 10 8.57 39.68 14.89
CA PHE A 10 7.58 39.00 14.07
C PHE A 10 6.19 39.63 14.23
N THR A 11 5.62 40.12 13.14
CA THR A 11 4.28 40.72 13.18
C THR A 11 3.21 39.64 13.10
N LEU A 12 2.01 39.90 13.63
CA LEU A 12 0.88 38.95 13.48
C LEU A 12 0.56 38.66 12.01
N ILE A 13 0.71 39.67 11.14
CA ILE A 13 0.49 39.54 9.70
C ILE A 13 1.51 38.60 9.05
N GLU A 14 2.73 38.54 9.56
CA GLU A 14 3.79 37.65 9.07
C GLU A 14 3.45 36.19 9.37
N MET A 15 2.93 35.90 10.57
CA MET A 15 2.43 34.55 10.89
C MET A 15 1.19 34.15 10.07
N LEU A 16 0.30 35.10 9.76
CA LEU A 16 -0.86 34.83 8.91
C LEU A 16 -0.47 34.44 7.48
N ILE A 17 0.50 35.15 6.89
CA ILE A 17 1.00 34.84 5.54
C ILE A 17 1.69 33.48 5.53
N VAL A 18 2.45 33.13 6.57
CA VAL A 18 3.11 31.82 6.68
C VAL A 18 2.09 30.68 6.74
N LEU A 19 1.05 30.80 7.58
CA LEU A 19 -0.02 29.78 7.65
C LEU A 19 -0.78 29.65 6.34
N LEU A 20 -1.03 30.77 5.64
CA LEU A 20 -1.65 30.78 4.33
C LEU A 20 -0.80 29.97 3.32
N ILE A 21 0.50 30.23 3.25
CA ILE A 21 1.41 29.51 2.32
C ILE A 21 1.44 28.01 2.66
N ILE A 22 1.60 27.64 3.94
CA ILE A 22 1.63 26.24 4.38
C ILE A 22 0.34 25.51 3.98
N SER A 23 -0.83 26.15 4.13
CA SER A 23 -2.12 25.55 3.76
C SER A 23 -2.19 25.20 2.27
N ILE A 24 -1.69 26.07 1.39
CA ILE A 24 -1.68 25.85 -0.06
C ILE A 24 -0.71 24.71 -0.41
N LEU A 25 0.47 24.68 0.23
CA LEU A 25 1.45 23.61 0.01
C LEU A 25 0.91 22.24 0.39
N ILE A 26 0.18 22.13 1.50
CA ILE A 26 -0.46 20.87 1.94
C ILE A 26 -1.51 20.41 0.92
N LEU A 27 -2.36 21.32 0.42
CA LEU A 27 -3.39 20.99 -0.57
C LEU A 27 -2.80 20.46 -1.89
N ILE A 28 -1.63 20.95 -2.31
CA ILE A 28 -0.95 20.45 -3.52
C ILE A 28 -0.22 19.13 -3.24
N THR A 29 0.33 18.97 -2.03
CA THR A 29 1.14 17.80 -1.65
C THR A 29 0.31 16.55 -1.43
N ILE A 30 -0.83 16.66 -0.73
CA ILE A 30 -1.72 15.52 -0.43
C ILE A 30 -2.11 14.70 -1.68
N PRO A 31 -2.67 15.30 -2.76
CA PRO A 31 -3.11 14.52 -3.93
C PRO A 31 -1.95 13.90 -4.73
N ASN A 32 -0.73 14.40 -4.56
CA ASN A 32 0.45 13.81 -5.19
C ASN A 32 0.92 12.57 -4.40
N VAL A 33 0.95 12.68 -3.07
CA VAL A 33 1.37 11.60 -2.17
C VAL A 33 0.40 10.41 -2.18
N THR A 34 -0.91 10.64 -2.25
CA THR A 34 -1.92 9.55 -2.25
C THR A 34 -1.81 8.61 -3.45
N LYS A 35 -1.43 9.11 -4.63
CA LYS A 35 -1.22 8.28 -5.83
C LYS A 35 -0.07 7.29 -5.66
N HIS A 36 0.99 7.70 -4.96
CA HIS A 36 2.13 6.83 -4.70
C HIS A 36 1.78 5.68 -3.75
N PHE A 37 0.89 5.90 -2.78
CA PHE A 37 0.43 4.83 -1.89
C PHE A 37 -0.36 3.75 -2.63
N ALA A 38 -1.31 4.13 -3.50
CA ALA A 38 -2.07 3.16 -4.29
C ALA A 38 -1.18 2.29 -5.18
N THR A 39 -0.18 2.88 -5.85
CA THR A 39 0.78 2.11 -6.67
C THR A 39 1.69 1.20 -5.82
N ILE A 40 1.99 1.60 -4.58
CA ILE A 40 2.76 0.75 -3.65
C ILE A 40 1.92 -0.45 -3.22
N ASP A 41 0.63 -0.24 -2.93
CA ASP A 41 -0.29 -1.30 -2.52
C ASP A 41 -0.46 -2.35 -3.64
N GLU A 42 -0.61 -1.90 -4.89
CA GLU A 42 -0.69 -2.78 -6.07
C GLU A 42 0.60 -3.60 -6.27
N LYS A 43 1.77 -2.94 -6.22
CA LYS A 43 3.07 -3.62 -6.34
C LYS A 43 3.30 -4.60 -5.20
N GLY A 44 2.93 -4.23 -3.99
CA GLY A 44 2.99 -5.09 -2.81
C GLY A 44 2.09 -6.31 -2.97
N CYS A 45 0.88 -6.13 -3.48
CA CYS A 45 -0.05 -7.22 -3.75
C CYS A 45 0.47 -8.17 -4.84
N LYS A 46 1.03 -7.64 -5.94
CA LYS A 46 1.65 -8.46 -7.00
C LYS A 46 2.83 -9.28 -6.48
N ALA A 47 3.67 -8.69 -5.63
CA ALA A 47 4.76 -9.41 -4.98
C ALA A 47 4.24 -10.52 -4.05
N TYR A 48 3.18 -10.21 -3.29
CA TYR A 48 2.52 -11.17 -2.41
C TYR A 48 1.91 -12.35 -3.19
N ILE A 49 1.18 -12.10 -4.28
CA ILE A 49 0.67 -13.15 -5.20
C ILE A 49 1.81 -14.05 -5.68
N SER A 50 2.94 -13.45 -6.09
CA SER A 50 4.11 -14.20 -6.58
C SER A 50 4.74 -15.06 -5.48
N MET A 51 4.79 -14.55 -4.25
CA MET A 51 5.26 -15.31 -3.09
C MET A 51 4.34 -16.50 -2.80
N VAL A 52 3.02 -16.28 -2.76
CA VAL A 52 2.04 -17.34 -2.52
C VAL A 52 2.06 -18.37 -3.65
N GLN A 53 2.24 -17.95 -4.90
CA GLN A 53 2.40 -18.86 -6.04
C GLN A 53 3.60 -19.80 -5.83
N GLY A 54 4.70 -19.29 -5.30
CA GLY A 54 5.85 -20.12 -4.92
C GLY A 54 5.52 -21.14 -3.81
N GLN A 55 4.69 -20.76 -2.84
CA GLN A 55 4.23 -21.66 -1.79
C GLN A 55 3.26 -22.73 -2.30
N VAL A 56 2.36 -22.37 -3.20
CA VAL A 56 1.47 -23.30 -3.91
C VAL A 56 2.28 -24.34 -4.67
N GLU A 57 3.32 -23.89 -5.39
CA GLU A 57 4.20 -24.79 -6.14
C GLU A 57 5.02 -25.71 -5.20
N ALA A 58 5.51 -25.19 -4.07
CA ALA A 58 6.19 -25.99 -3.06
C ALA A 58 5.27 -27.10 -2.50
N TYR A 59 4.03 -26.75 -2.16
CA TYR A 59 3.03 -27.73 -1.73
C TYR A 59 2.75 -28.77 -2.82
N ARG A 60 2.68 -28.34 -4.09
CA ARG A 60 2.47 -29.25 -5.23
C ARG A 60 3.61 -30.25 -5.36
N VAL A 61 4.85 -29.86 -5.10
CA VAL A 61 6.01 -30.78 -5.10
C VAL A 61 5.90 -31.81 -3.97
N ASP A 62 5.45 -31.39 -2.78
CA ASP A 62 5.40 -32.26 -1.60
C ASP A 62 4.19 -33.21 -1.60
N PHE A 63 3.03 -32.75 -2.08
CA PHE A 63 1.75 -33.49 -1.97
C PHE A 63 1.14 -33.88 -3.33
N MET A 64 1.75 -33.49 -4.45
CA MET A 64 1.25 -33.75 -5.82
C MET A 64 -0.18 -33.25 -6.06
N ALA A 65 -0.62 -32.26 -5.28
CA ALA A 65 -1.96 -31.69 -5.32
C ALA A 65 -1.89 -30.17 -5.21
N TYR A 66 -2.91 -29.48 -5.72
CA TYR A 66 -3.04 -28.03 -5.54
C TYR A 66 -3.68 -27.75 -4.17
N PRO A 67 -3.04 -26.93 -3.32
CA PRO A 67 -3.57 -26.59 -2.01
C PRO A 67 -4.67 -25.54 -2.10
N THR A 68 -5.56 -25.55 -1.13
CA THR A 68 -6.40 -24.40 -0.78
C THR A 68 -5.63 -23.42 0.12
N ILE A 69 -6.16 -22.21 0.32
CA ILE A 69 -5.58 -21.24 1.27
C ILE A 69 -5.50 -21.86 2.68
N GLU A 70 -6.52 -22.64 3.06
CA GLU A 70 -6.60 -23.33 4.35
C GLU A 70 -5.51 -24.41 4.49
N ASP A 71 -5.21 -25.14 3.41
CA ASP A 71 -4.13 -26.15 3.41
C ASP A 71 -2.76 -25.51 3.62
N LEU A 72 -2.51 -24.36 2.95
CA LEU A 72 -1.25 -23.62 3.11
C LEU A 72 -1.07 -23.09 4.54
N VAL A 73 -2.15 -22.62 5.17
CA VAL A 73 -2.14 -22.16 6.56
C VAL A 73 -1.91 -23.33 7.52
N THR A 74 -2.67 -24.41 7.35
CA THR A 74 -2.61 -25.60 8.22
C THR A 74 -1.24 -26.28 8.16
N LYS A 75 -0.60 -26.27 6.99
CA LYS A 75 0.74 -26.85 6.80
C LYS A 75 1.89 -25.88 7.04
N GLY A 76 1.59 -24.62 7.38
CA GLY A 76 2.58 -23.61 7.75
C GLY A 76 3.35 -22.97 6.59
N TYR A 77 2.87 -23.11 5.35
CA TYR A 77 3.39 -22.37 4.20
C TYR A 77 2.93 -20.90 4.19
N LEU A 78 1.81 -20.60 4.87
CA LEU A 78 1.27 -19.26 5.11
C LEU A 78 0.96 -19.04 6.58
N LYS A 79 1.10 -17.81 7.07
CA LYS A 79 0.65 -17.45 8.43
C LYS A 79 -0.82 -17.04 8.40
N GLU A 80 -1.58 -17.40 9.44
CA GLU A 80 -3.03 -17.10 9.57
C GLU A 80 -3.37 -15.61 9.42
N ASN A 81 -2.44 -14.72 9.79
CA ASN A 81 -2.61 -13.27 9.75
C ASN A 81 -2.13 -12.61 8.45
N GLU A 82 -1.59 -13.39 7.51
CA GLU A 82 -1.03 -12.92 6.24
C GLU A 82 -1.78 -13.62 5.09
N THR A 83 -3.10 -13.48 5.01
CA THR A 83 -3.93 -14.08 3.95
C THR A 83 -4.49 -13.05 2.96
N SER A 84 -4.24 -11.76 3.20
CA SER A 84 -4.74 -10.65 2.39
C SER A 84 -3.61 -9.74 1.91
N CYS A 85 -3.82 -9.14 0.74
CA CYS A 85 -2.93 -8.13 0.20
C CYS A 85 -2.91 -6.84 1.05
N PRO A 86 -1.87 -6.00 0.92
CA PRO A 86 -1.80 -4.68 1.57
C PRO A 86 -3.00 -3.78 1.28
N ASN A 87 -3.61 -3.94 0.09
CA ASN A 87 -4.83 -3.26 -0.34
C ASN A 87 -6.13 -3.84 0.26
N LYS A 88 -6.05 -4.77 1.22
CA LYS A 88 -7.19 -5.54 1.78
C LYS A 88 -7.94 -6.39 0.76
N GLU A 89 -7.34 -6.63 -0.40
CA GLU A 89 -7.86 -7.54 -1.39
C GLU A 89 -7.60 -8.99 -0.94
N GLU A 90 -8.62 -9.84 -1.04
CA GLU A 90 -8.50 -11.27 -0.77
C GLU A 90 -7.92 -11.98 -2.00
N ILE A 91 -7.15 -13.04 -1.74
CA ILE A 91 -6.60 -13.91 -2.78
C ILE A 91 -7.34 -15.26 -2.78
N MET A 92 -7.54 -15.83 -3.96
CA MET A 92 -8.05 -17.17 -4.18
C MET A 92 -7.02 -18.00 -4.95
N ILE A 93 -6.95 -19.29 -4.65
CA ILE A 93 -6.17 -20.26 -5.43
C ILE A 93 -7.16 -21.02 -6.29
N THR A 94 -6.96 -21.00 -7.61
CA THR A 94 -7.82 -21.77 -8.54
C THR A 94 -7.46 -23.25 -8.51
N ASN A 95 -8.34 -24.09 -9.08
CA ASN A 95 -8.11 -25.55 -9.15
C ASN A 95 -6.92 -25.92 -10.05
N GLU A 96 -6.43 -24.96 -10.84
CA GLU A 96 -5.24 -25.08 -11.69
C GLU A 96 -3.95 -24.68 -10.96
N GLY A 97 -4.05 -24.26 -9.69
CA GLY A 97 -2.91 -23.84 -8.87
C GLY A 97 -2.46 -22.40 -9.11
N GLU A 98 -3.28 -21.56 -9.74
CA GLU A 98 -2.98 -20.16 -9.99
C GLU A 98 -3.53 -19.28 -8.86
N VAL A 99 -2.70 -18.40 -8.31
CA VAL A 99 -3.11 -17.42 -7.30
C VAL A 99 -3.69 -16.18 -7.99
N LYS A 100 -4.96 -15.88 -7.73
CA LYS A 100 -5.69 -14.73 -8.28
C LYS A 100 -6.33 -13.88 -7.18
N LEU A 101 -6.70 -12.66 -7.53
CA LEU A 101 -7.46 -11.78 -6.65
C LEU A 101 -8.95 -12.18 -6.67
N ALA A 102 -9.52 -12.35 -5.48
CA ALA A 102 -10.92 -12.72 -5.24
C ALA A 102 -11.90 -11.67 -5.81
N ASN A 103 -11.52 -10.40 -5.67
CA ASN A 103 -12.30 -9.26 -6.12
C ASN A 103 -11.73 -8.69 -7.43
N ALA A 104 -11.68 -9.51 -8.48
CA ALA A 104 -11.53 -8.99 -9.83
C ALA A 104 -12.83 -8.33 -10.32
N SER A 105 -13.41 -7.39 -9.56
CA SER A 105 -14.38 -6.44 -10.09
C SER A 105 -13.67 -5.11 -10.38
N SER A 106 -13.26 -4.97 -11.65
CA SER A 106 -13.15 -3.72 -12.40
C SER A 106 -12.59 -2.48 -11.66
N GLY A 107 -11.32 -2.16 -11.90
CA GLY A 107 -10.86 -0.78 -11.69
C GLY A 107 -9.35 -0.59 -11.65
N SER A 108 -8.72 -0.48 -12.82
CA SER A 108 -7.70 0.53 -13.19
C SER A 108 -6.67 0.01 -14.20
N ASP A 109 -7.15 -0.32 -15.40
CA ASP A 109 -6.38 0.09 -16.57
C ASP A 109 -6.20 1.61 -16.50
N SER A 110 -5.02 2.05 -16.08
CA SER A 110 -4.52 3.38 -16.40
C SER A 110 -3.02 3.31 -16.63
N SER A 111 -2.65 2.55 -17.67
CA SER A 111 -1.48 2.86 -18.48
C SER A 111 -1.66 4.26 -19.07
N GLY A 112 -0.90 5.23 -18.56
CA GLY A 112 -0.64 6.50 -19.25
C GLY A 112 0.85 6.56 -19.57
N GLY A 113 1.18 6.50 -20.86
CA GLY A 113 2.48 6.91 -21.38
C GLY A 113 2.63 8.43 -21.44
#